data_AF-A0A519VM55-F1
#
_entry.id   AF-A0A519VM55-F1
#
_cell.length_a   1.000
_cell.length_b   1.000
_cell.length_c   1.000
_cell.angle_alpha   90.00
_cell.angle_beta   90.00
_cell.angle_gamma   90.00
#
_symmetry.space_group_name_H-M   'P 1'
#
loop_
_entity.id
_entity.type
_entity.pdbx_description
1 polymer ?
#
loop_
_entity_poly.entity_id
_entity_poly.type
_entity_poly.pdbx_seq_one_letter_code
_entity_poly.pdbx_strand_id
1 'polypeptide(L)'
;MSEQTQQPNYFEFYELPVQFNPDQQQVKAKFYALSKQYHPDFYANESAEKQDEVLTLSTLNNKAYQTLSNAKRRLKYVLELKGIVETDEGYQLPQSFLMEMMEVNEALMDLEFEPDADKLSQVRGEVDVIEQQL
;
A
#
# COMPACT_ATOMS: atom_id res chain seq x y z
N MET A 1 -8.87 9.90 -28.35
CA MET A 1 -9.05 9.81 -26.90
C MET A 1 -8.37 8.52 -26.49
N SER A 2 -7.21 8.61 -25.84
CA SER A 2 -6.42 7.44 -25.50
C SER A 2 -7.10 6.78 -24.31
N GLU A 3 -7.80 5.67 -24.54
CA GLU A 3 -8.22 4.76 -23.47
C GLU A 3 -6.95 4.15 -22.87
N GLN A 4 -6.32 4.87 -21.94
CA GLN A 4 -5.33 4.29 -21.05
C GLN A 4 -6.12 3.34 -20.16
N THR A 5 -6.06 2.04 -20.48
CA THR A 5 -6.39 0.96 -19.55
C THR A 5 -5.50 1.13 -18.33
N GLN A 6 -5.97 1.92 -17.35
CA GLN A 6 -5.31 2.03 -16.05
C GLN A 6 -5.32 0.63 -15.46
N GLN A 7 -4.14 0.03 -15.34
CA GLN A 7 -4.00 -1.18 -14.54
C GLN A 7 -4.57 -0.87 -13.16
N PRO A 8 -5.48 -1.71 -12.62
CA PRO A 8 -6.06 -1.47 -11.32
C PRO A 8 -4.94 -1.37 -10.30
N ASN A 9 -5.05 -0.42 -9.38
CA ASN A 9 -4.07 -0.30 -8.31
C ASN A 9 -4.09 -1.56 -7.42
N TYR A 10 -3.07 -1.79 -6.59
CA TYR A 10 -2.96 -3.03 -5.82
C TYR A 10 -4.12 -3.25 -4.84
N PHE A 11 -4.73 -2.18 -4.33
CA PHE A 11 -5.90 -2.27 -3.47
C PHE A 11 -7.14 -2.69 -4.26
N GLU A 12 -7.37 -2.08 -5.43
CA GLU A 12 -8.43 -2.48 -6.36
C GLU A 12 -8.26 -3.92 -6.86
N PHE A 13 -7.03 -4.32 -7.17
CA PHE A 13 -6.70 -5.70 -7.57
C PHE A 13 -7.06 -6.73 -6.49
N TYR A 14 -6.99 -6.34 -5.22
CA TYR A 14 -7.42 -7.17 -4.09
C TYR A 14 -8.85 -6.92 -3.64
N GLU A 15 -9.56 -5.98 -4.28
CA GLU A 15 -10.88 -5.50 -3.86
C GLU A 15 -10.87 -5.04 -2.40
N LEU A 16 -9.79 -4.37 -1.99
CA LEU A 16 -9.61 -3.80 -0.66
C LEU A 16 -9.74 -2.27 -0.75
N PRO A 17 -10.26 -1.61 0.30
CA PRO A 17 -10.19 -0.16 0.40
C PRO A 17 -8.73 0.31 0.49
N VAL A 18 -8.43 1.47 -0.10
CA VAL A 18 -7.13 2.12 0.01
C VAL A 18 -6.97 2.67 1.43
N GLN A 19 -6.00 2.15 2.17
CA GLN A 19 -5.70 2.56 3.55
C GLN A 19 -4.22 2.30 3.87
N PHE A 20 -3.65 3.08 4.79
CA PHE A 20 -2.27 2.89 5.24
C PHE A 20 -2.11 1.66 6.12
N ASN A 21 -3.20 1.17 6.72
CA ASN A 21 -3.21 -0.03 7.57
C ASN A 21 -4.29 -1.04 7.16
N PRO A 22 -4.16 -1.72 6.00
CA PRO A 22 -5.04 -2.81 5.59
C PRO A 22 -4.90 -4.01 6.52
N ASP A 23 -5.99 -4.74 6.70
CA ASP A 23 -5.98 -6.01 7.42
C ASP A 23 -5.03 -6.99 6.72
N GLN A 24 -3.92 -7.29 7.39
CA GLN A 24 -2.87 -8.16 6.86
C GLN A 24 -3.36 -9.60 6.63
N GLN A 25 -4.38 -10.05 7.38
CA GLN A 25 -4.98 -11.35 7.16
C GLN A 25 -5.76 -11.37 5.84
N GLN A 26 -6.49 -10.30 5.53
CA GLN A 26 -7.22 -10.17 4.26
C GLN A 26 -6.26 -10.03 3.07
N VAL A 27 -5.21 -9.22 3.19
CA VAL A 27 -4.16 -9.09 2.16
C VAL A 27 -3.53 -10.45 1.85
N LYS A 28 -3.21 -11.23 2.89
CA LYS A 28 -2.64 -12.57 2.74
C LYS A 28 -3.64 -13.57 2.15
N ALA A 29 -4.91 -13.52 2.56
CA ALA A 29 -5.96 -14.37 2.02
C ALA A 29 -6.18 -14.12 0.51
N LYS A 30 -6.25 -12.84 0.10
CA LYS A 30 -6.36 -12.44 -1.31
C LYS A 30 -5.15 -12.90 -2.12
N PHE A 31 -3.94 -12.72 -1.59
CA PHE A 31 -2.72 -13.21 -2.24
C PHE A 31 -2.75 -14.72 -2.52
N TYR A 32 -3.16 -15.55 -1.55
CA TYR A 32 -3.24 -17.00 -1.77
C TYR A 32 -4.33 -17.39 -2.75
N ALA A 33 -5.50 -16.77 -2.67
CA ALA A 33 -6.60 -17.02 -3.60
C ALA A 33 -6.18 -16.74 -5.05
N LEU A 34 -5.57 -15.58 -5.28
CA LEU A 34 -5.12 -15.16 -6.61
C LEU A 34 -3.87 -15.93 -7.07
N SER A 35 -2.98 -16.33 -6.17
CA SER A 35 -1.82 -17.18 -6.51
C SER A 35 -2.27 -18.55 -7.03
N LYS A 36 -3.34 -19.10 -6.45
CA LYS A 36 -3.93 -20.35 -6.93
C LYS A 36 -4.64 -20.15 -8.27
N GLN A 37 -5.34 -19.03 -8.44
CA GLN A 37 -6.08 -18.71 -9.67
C GLN A 37 -5.16 -18.45 -10.87
N TYR A 38 -4.02 -17.79 -10.64
CA TYR A 38 -3.06 -17.39 -11.67
C TYR A 38 -1.76 -18.19 -11.62
N HIS A 39 -1.80 -19.42 -11.09
CA HIS A 39 -0.60 -20.27 -11.08
C HIS A 39 -0.27 -20.70 -12.52
N PRO A 40 0.95 -20.45 -13.04
CA PRO A 40 1.31 -20.77 -14.42
C PRO A 40 1.10 -22.24 -14.78
N ASP A 41 1.35 -23.16 -13.85
CA ASP A 41 1.16 -24.60 -14.06
C ASP A 41 -0.27 -24.98 -14.47
N PHE A 42 -1.30 -24.24 -14.04
CA PHE A 42 -2.68 -24.54 -14.45
C PHE A 42 -2.96 -24.17 -15.91
N TYR A 43 -2.13 -23.33 -16.52
CA TYR A 43 -2.30 -22.81 -17.88
C TYR A 43 -1.17 -23.25 -18.82
N ALA A 44 -0.33 -24.20 -18.40
CA ALA A 44 0.80 -24.71 -19.18
C ALA A 44 0.41 -25.35 -20.52
N ASN A 45 -0.85 -25.77 -20.68
CA ASN A 45 -1.38 -26.33 -21.93
C ASN A 45 -2.28 -25.35 -22.72
N GLU A 46 -2.44 -24.11 -22.25
CA GLU A 46 -3.25 -23.08 -22.90
C GLU A 46 -2.47 -22.35 -24.01
N SER A 47 -3.14 -21.43 -24.71
CA SER A 47 -2.49 -20.59 -25.72
C SER A 47 -1.35 -19.76 -25.13
N ALA A 48 -0.36 -19.44 -25.96
CA ALA A 48 0.77 -18.59 -25.56
C ALA A 48 0.30 -17.22 -25.03
N GLU A 49 -0.75 -16.65 -25.62
CA GLU A 49 -1.38 -15.41 -25.13
C GLU A 49 -1.93 -15.58 -23.71
N LYS A 50 -2.60 -16.70 -23.42
CA LYS A 50 -3.16 -16.95 -22.09
C LYS A 50 -2.08 -17.21 -21.05
N GLN A 51 -0.98 -17.87 -21.44
CA GLN A 51 0.18 -18.08 -20.58
C GLN A 51 0.83 -16.76 -20.19
N ASP A 52 1.00 -15.83 -21.14
CA ASP A 52 1.58 -14.52 -20.91
C ASP A 52 0.68 -13.63 -20.04
N GLU A 53 -0.64 -13.68 -20.26
CA GLU A 53 -1.63 -13.01 -19.42
C GLU A 53 -1.55 -13.51 -17.96
N VAL A 54 -1.54 -14.83 -17.76
CA VAL A 54 -1.47 -15.44 -16.43
C VAL A 54 -0.14 -15.12 -15.74
N LEU A 55 0.97 -15.12 -16.48
CA LEU A 55 2.28 -14.73 -15.96
C LEU A 55 2.27 -13.27 -15.50
N THR A 56 1.65 -12.37 -16.28
CA THR A 56 1.49 -10.97 -15.95
C THR A 56 0.67 -10.79 -14.68
N LEU A 57 -0.48 -11.48 -14.56
CA LEU A 57 -1.35 -11.45 -13.38
C LEU A 57 -0.68 -12.04 -12.13
N SER A 58 0.08 -13.13 -12.28
CA SER A 58 0.85 -13.73 -11.19
C SER A 58 1.95 -12.79 -10.69
N THR A 59 2.63 -12.11 -11.62
CA THR A 59 3.65 -11.10 -11.28
C THR A 59 3.01 -9.90 -10.58
N LEU A 60 1.86 -9.45 -11.05
CA LEU A 60 1.09 -8.37 -10.43
C LEU A 60 0.68 -8.73 -8.99
N ASN A 61 0.16 -9.94 -8.78
CA ASN A 61 -0.21 -10.45 -7.45
C ASN A 61 0.97 -10.46 -6.48
N ASN A 62 2.14 -10.92 -6.94
CA ASN A 62 3.36 -10.89 -6.11
C ASN A 62 3.76 -9.46 -5.74
N LYS A 63 3.75 -8.53 -6.70
CA LYS A 63 4.08 -7.11 -6.45
C LYS A 63 3.09 -6.45 -5.50
N ALA A 64 1.78 -6.69 -5.69
CA ALA A 64 0.72 -6.21 -4.82
C ALA A 64 0.93 -6.71 -3.39
N TYR A 65 1.16 -8.01 -3.20
CA TYR A 65 1.43 -8.57 -1.88
C TYR A 65 2.68 -7.98 -1.23
N GLN A 66 3.81 -7.90 -1.96
CA GLN A 66 5.04 -7.34 -1.43
C GLN A 66 4.92 -5.86 -1.03
N THR A 67 4.08 -5.11 -1.73
CA THR A 67 3.84 -3.69 -1.45
C THR A 67 2.91 -3.54 -0.26
N LEU A 68 1.76 -4.22 -0.26
CA LEU A 68 0.73 -4.07 0.77
C LEU A 68 1.08 -4.75 2.11
N SER A 69 1.96 -5.76 2.09
CA SER A 69 2.43 -6.43 3.32
C SER A 69 3.56 -5.69 4.03
N ASN A 70 4.28 -4.81 3.34
CA ASN A 70 5.38 -4.05 3.92
C ASN A 70 4.92 -2.62 4.23
N ALA A 71 4.89 -2.23 5.51
CA ALA A 71 4.39 -0.93 5.95
C ALA A 71 5.07 0.26 5.25
N LYS A 72 6.40 0.22 5.03
CA LYS A 72 7.14 1.30 4.36
C LYS A 72 6.80 1.41 2.88
N ARG A 73 6.75 0.27 2.18
CA ARG A 73 6.39 0.23 0.75
C ARG A 73 4.93 0.64 0.54
N ARG A 74 4.04 0.18 1.41
CA ARG A 74 2.63 0.54 1.41
C ARG A 74 2.42 2.03 1.66
N LEU A 75 3.10 2.61 2.64
CA LEU A 75 3.05 4.04 2.91
C LEU A 75 3.42 4.84 1.66
N LYS A 76 4.57 4.54 1.05
CA LYS A 76 5.00 5.17 -0.20
C LYS A 76 3.94 5.02 -1.31
N TYR A 77 3.42 3.81 -1.48
CA TYR A 77 2.45 3.50 -2.52
C TYR A 77 1.12 4.23 -2.35
N VAL A 78 0.60 4.33 -1.13
CA VAL A 78 -0.63 5.08 -0.85
C VAL A 78 -0.43 6.58 -1.10
N LEU A 79 0.74 7.13 -0.75
CA LEU A 79 1.07 8.53 -1.03
C LEU A 79 1.21 8.81 -2.54
N GLU A 80 1.79 7.87 -3.30
CA GLU A 80 1.84 7.92 -4.77
C GLU A 80 0.43 7.87 -5.37
N LEU A 81 -0.45 7.01 -4.87
CA LEU A 81 -1.85 6.91 -5.33
C LEU A 81 -2.65 8.20 -5.06
N LYS A 82 -2.36 8.89 -3.96
CA LYS A 82 -2.99 10.16 -3.60
C LYS A 82 -2.38 11.37 -4.33
N GLY A 83 -1.35 11.16 -5.15
CA GLY A 83 -0.65 12.24 -5.87
C GLY A 83 0.17 13.16 -4.96
N ILE A 84 0.49 12.69 -3.75
CA ILE A 84 1.23 13.46 -2.73
C ILE A 84 2.74 13.28 -2.92
N VAL A 85 3.15 12.15 -3.50
CA VAL A 85 4.53 11.83 -3.83
C VAL A 85 4.61 11.44 -5.30
N GLU A 86 5.45 12.12 -6.08
CA GLU A 86 5.77 11.69 -7.44
C GLU A 86 6.86 10.61 -7.43
N THR A 87 6.77 9.68 -8.38
CA THR A 87 7.75 8.62 -8.57
C THR A 87 9.04 9.22 -9.13
N ASP A 88 10.17 9.00 -8.46
CA ASP A 88 11.53 9.42 -8.85
C ASP A 88 11.93 10.90 -8.66
N GLU A 89 11.07 11.77 -8.14
CA GLU A 89 11.48 13.13 -7.75
C GLU A 89 11.79 13.21 -6.25
N GLY A 90 12.95 13.79 -5.90
CA GLY A 90 13.41 13.91 -4.53
C GLY A 90 12.35 14.60 -3.65
N TYR A 91 11.68 13.80 -2.82
CA TYR A 91 10.70 14.15 -1.79
C TYR A 91 10.44 15.66 -1.61
N GLN A 92 9.58 16.26 -2.45
CA GLN A 92 8.96 17.54 -2.15
C GLN A 92 7.59 17.29 -1.53
N LEU A 93 7.59 16.72 -0.33
CA LEU A 93 6.37 16.66 0.47
C LEU A 93 5.92 18.10 0.80
N PRO A 94 4.60 18.39 0.81
CA PRO A 94 4.10 19.68 1.25
C PRO A 94 4.68 20.05 2.61
N GLN A 95 5.11 21.30 2.78
CA GLN A 95 5.72 21.75 4.04
C GLN A 95 4.78 21.51 5.24
N SER A 96 3.46 21.66 5.06
CA SER A 96 2.47 21.33 6.07
C SER A 96 2.54 19.85 6.50
N PHE A 97 2.60 18.94 5.54
CA PHE A 97 2.70 17.50 5.80
C PHE A 97 4.03 17.13 6.47
N LEU A 98 5.14 17.76 6.06
CA LEU A 98 6.44 17.55 6.70
C LEU A 98 6.42 18.02 8.17
N MET A 99 5.81 19.17 8.44
CA MET A 99 5.66 19.70 9.81
C MET A 99 4.81 18.75 10.67
N GLU A 100 3.65 18.31 10.17
CA GLU A 100 2.80 17.35 10.87
C GLU A 100 3.53 16.03 11.17
N MET A 101 4.28 15.49 10.19
CA MET A 101 5.08 14.27 10.40
C MET A 101 6.26 14.47 11.35
N MET A 102 6.84 15.67 11.42
CA MET A 102 7.86 16.00 12.40
C MET A 102 7.28 16.05 13.81
N GLU A 103 6.12 16.67 14.00
CA GLU A 103 5.42 16.72 15.30
C GLU A 103 5.06 15.32 15.81
N VAL A 104 4.55 14.44 14.95
CA VAL A 104 4.28 13.05 15.31
C VAL A 104 5.55 12.31 15.70
N ASN A 105 6.67 12.50 14.98
CA ASN A 105 7.94 11.86 15.32
C ASN A 105 8.53 12.36 16.64
N GLU A 106 8.39 13.65 16.95
CA GLU A 106 8.80 14.23 18.23
C GLU A 106 8.00 13.61 19.38
N ALA A 107 6.66 13.55 19.25
CA ALA A 107 5.80 12.92 20.25
C ALA A 107 6.11 11.42 20.46
N LEU A 108 6.49 10.69 19.40
CA LEU A 108 6.93 9.31 19.50
C LEU A 108 8.29 9.16 20.19
N MET A 109 9.24 10.07 19.94
CA MET A 109 10.53 10.07 20.64
C MET A 109 10.33 10.36 22.13
N ASP A 110 9.48 11.32 22.49
CA ASP A 110 9.14 11.60 23.88
C ASP A 110 8.55 10.36 24.57
N LEU A 111 7.71 9.59 23.88
CA LEU A 111 7.14 8.33 24.37
C LEU A 111 8.17 7.19 24.51
N GLU A 112 9.23 7.17 23.69
CA GLU A 112 10.34 6.21 23.86
C GLU A 112 11.15 6.50 25.13
N PHE A 113 11.33 7.77 25.47
CA PHE A 113 12.02 8.18 26.69
C PHE A 113 11.15 8.11 27.94
N GLU A 114 9.89 8.54 27.84
CA GLU A 114 8.89 8.53 28.91
C GLU A 114 7.60 7.84 28.44
N PRO A 115 7.49 6.52 28.61
CA PRO A 115 6.32 5.77 28.14
C PRO A 115 5.06 6.19 28.89
N ASP A 116 4.11 6.76 28.15
CA ASP A 116 2.81 7.24 28.64
C ASP A 116 1.69 6.67 27.74
N ALA A 117 0.83 5.85 28.32
CA ALA A 117 -0.24 5.17 27.59
C ALA A 117 -1.32 6.12 27.06
N ASP A 118 -1.56 7.23 27.75
CA ASP A 118 -2.57 8.22 27.35
C ASP A 118 -2.02 9.03 26.16
N LYS A 119 -0.77 9.50 26.23
CA LYS A 119 -0.09 10.16 25.10
C LYS A 119 0.04 9.24 23.88
N LEU A 120 0.35 7.95 24.07
CA LEU A 120 0.40 7.00 22.97
C LEU A 120 -0.96 6.86 22.27
N SER A 121 -2.05 6.85 23.02
CA SER A 121 -3.41 6.80 22.45
C SER A 121 -3.76 8.07 21.67
N GLN A 122 -3.30 9.23 22.14
CA GLN A 122 -3.49 10.52 21.48
C GLN A 122 -2.73 10.60 20.16
N VAL A 123 -1.42 10.27 20.16
CA VAL A 123 -0.59 10.25 18.95
C VAL A 123 -1.17 9.29 17.92
N ARG A 124 -1.70 8.14 18.36
CA ARG A 124 -2.37 7.19 17.47
C ARG A 124 -3.63 7.77 16.84
N GLY A 125 -4.43 8.52 17.60
CA GLY A 125 -5.60 9.22 17.08
C GLY A 125 -5.23 10.34 16.10
N GLU A 126 -4.17 11.09 16.35
CA GLU A 126 -3.66 12.12 15.44
C GLU A 126 -3.19 11.51 14.12
N VAL A 127 -2.46 10.39 14.17
CA VAL A 127 -2.07 9.62 12.97
C VAL A 127 -3.29 9.10 12.20
N ASP A 128 -4.32 8.60 12.90
CA ASP A 128 -5.56 8.12 12.26
C ASP A 128 -6.34 9.28 11.59
N VAL A 129 -6.32 10.49 12.15
CA VAL A 129 -6.95 11.69 11.55
C VAL A 129 -6.19 12.12 10.29
N ILE A 130 -4.86 12.15 10.35
CA ILE A 130 -4.02 12.44 9.18
C ILE A 130 -4.28 11.38 8.09
N GLU A 131 -4.40 10.10 8.45
CA GLU A 131 -4.79 9.02 7.52
C GLU A 131 -6.13 9.29 6.83
N GLN A 132 -7.12 9.87 7.52
CA GLN A 132 -8.44 10.21 6.97
C GLN A 132 -8.46 11.50 6.13
N GLN A 133 -7.51 12.42 6.33
CA GLN A 133 -7.45 13.70 5.62
C GLN A 133 -6.62 13.66 4.33
N LEU A 134 -5.75 12.66 4.21
CA LEU A 134 -5.09 12.28 2.97
C LEU A 134 -6.14 11.74 1.99
#